data_AF-A0A7V5D9G2-F1
#
_entry.id   AF-A0A7V5D9G2-F1
#
_cell.length_a   1.000
_cell.length_b   1.000
_cell.length_c   1.000
_cell.angle_alpha   90.00
_cell.angle_beta   90.00
_cell.angle_gamma   90.00
#
_symmetry.space_group_name_H-M   'P 1'
#
loop_
_entity.id
_entity.type
_entity.pdbx_description
1 polymer ?
#
loop_
_entity_poly.entity_id
_entity_poly.type
_entity_poly.pdbx_seq_one_letter_code
_entity_poly.pdbx_strand_id
1 'polypeptide(L)' 'SPSQGDISAFYRVGSLYEKKEGVKPHLSMLAVFIEKKDKRFARKLGIEIFSSEEKPKGKGKKV' A
#
# COMPACT_ATOMS: atom_id res chain seq x y z
N SER A 1 9.20 6.79 8.30
CA SER A 1 8.06 5.95 7.86
C SER A 1 7.21 6.73 6.89
N PRO A 2 6.55 6.09 5.91
CA PRO A 2 5.67 6.79 4.98
C PRO A 2 4.55 7.50 5.72
N SER A 3 4.35 8.77 5.39
CA SER A 3 3.26 9.62 5.88
C SER A 3 2.07 9.62 4.91
N GLN A 4 0.95 10.24 5.30
CA GLN A 4 -0.16 10.48 4.37
C GLN A 4 0.26 11.29 3.13
N GLY A 5 1.24 12.20 3.25
CA GLY A 5 1.77 12.95 2.11
C GLY A 5 2.42 12.04 1.08
N ASP A 6 3.30 11.15 1.53
CA ASP A 6 3.97 10.15 0.68
C ASP A 6 2.97 9.20 0.01
N ILE A 7 2.00 8.71 0.80
CA ILE A 7 0.91 7.83 0.32
C ILE A 7 0.08 8.55 -0.76
N SER A 8 -0.25 9.83 -0.54
CA SER A 8 -1.05 10.62 -1.48
C SER A 8 -0.30 10.89 -2.78
N ALA A 9 1.00 11.19 -2.69
CA ALA A 9 1.85 11.36 -3.86
C ALA A 9 1.90 10.07 -4.68
N PHE A 10 2.09 8.92 -4.02
CA PHE A 10 2.11 7.62 -4.68
C PHE A 10 0.76 7.26 -5.35
N TYR A 11 -0.35 7.52 -4.65
CA TYR A 11 -1.70 7.36 -5.22
C TYR A 11 -1.88 8.20 -6.49
N ARG A 12 -1.47 9.48 -6.45
CA ARG A 12 -1.57 10.39 -7.60
C ARG A 12 -0.76 9.87 -8.80
N VAL A 13 0.44 9.33 -8.57
CA VAL A 13 1.23 8.70 -9.65
C VAL A 13 0.46 7.55 -10.29
N GLY A 14 -0.15 6.68 -9.48
CA GLY A 14 -1.02 5.59 -9.97
C GLY A 14 -2.20 6.10 -10.81
N SER A 15 -2.89 7.15 -10.35
CA SER A 15 -3.99 7.75 -11.11
C SER A 15 -3.54 8.38 -12.44
N LEU A 16 -2.36 9.00 -12.46
CA LEU A 16 -1.80 9.57 -13.69
C LEU A 16 -1.38 8.48 -14.67
N TYR A 17 -0.81 7.38 -14.17
CA TYR A 17 -0.51 6.21 -14.97
C TYR A 17 -1.78 5.63 -15.61
N GLU A 18 -2.84 5.42 -14.81
CA GLU A 18 -4.14 4.95 -15.31
C GLU A 18 -4.71 5.87 -16.38
N LYS A 19 -4.64 7.19 -16.18
CA LYS A 19 -5.11 8.17 -17.17
C LYS A 19 -4.32 8.12 -18.48
N LYS A 20 -3.00 7.89 -18.42
CA LYS A 20 -2.13 7.89 -19.60
C LYS A 20 -2.21 6.58 -20.38
N GLU A 21 -2.21 5.46 -19.67
CA GLU A 21 -2.11 4.12 -20.26
C GLU A 21 -3.46 3.42 -20.42
N GLY A 22 -4.54 3.93 -19.79
CA GLY A 22 -5.87 3.32 -19.81
C GLY A 22 -5.99 2.05 -18.98
N VAL A 23 -4.96 1.70 -18.20
CA VAL A 23 -4.89 0.50 -17.37
C VAL A 23 -4.76 0.88 -15.90
N LYS A 24 -5.64 0.34 -15.06
CA LYS A 24 -5.60 0.55 -13.62
C LYS A 24 -4.44 -0.21 -12.97
N PRO A 25 -3.43 0.47 -12.40
CA PRO A 25 -2.29 -0.20 -11.79
C PRO A 25 -2.64 -0.79 -10.43
N HIS A 26 -1.98 -1.90 -10.07
CA HIS A 26 -1.94 -2.38 -8.69
C HIS A 26 -0.88 -1.59 -7.92
N LEU A 27 -1.29 -0.85 -6.89
CA LEU A 27 -0.38 -0.02 -6.09
C LEU A 27 0.07 -0.78 -4.84
N SER A 28 1.38 -0.97 -4.73
CA SER A 28 2.03 -1.62 -3.59
C SER A 28 3.20 -0.79 -3.07
N MET A 29 3.34 -0.68 -1.75
CA MET A 29 4.43 0.07 -1.11
C MET A 29 5.10 -0.78 -0.04
N LEU A 30 6.42 -0.81 -0.08
CA LEU A 30 7.27 -1.47 0.91
C LEU A 30 7.73 -0.45 1.95
N ALA A 31 7.54 -0.75 3.23
CA ALA A 31 7.98 0.12 4.33
C ALA A 31 8.49 -0.71 5.51
N VAL A 32 9.69 -0.43 6.01
CA VAL A 32 10.22 -1.12 7.20
C VAL A 32 9.29 -0.94 8.41
N PHE A 33 8.80 0.28 8.59
CA PHE A 33 7.84 0.67 9.61
C PHE A 33 6.82 1.67 9.04
N ILE A 34 5.57 1.59 9.48
CA ILE A 34 4.49 2.51 9.10
C ILE A 34 3.54 2.70 10.27
N GLU A 35 3.13 3.93 10.55
CA GLU A 35 2.17 4.16 11.62
C GLU A 35 0.81 3.55 11.26
N LYS A 36 0.07 3.09 12.28
CA LYS A 36 -1.27 2.50 12.07
C LYS A 36 -2.23 3.45 11.36
N LYS A 37 -2.14 4.76 11.60
CA LYS A 37 -3.02 5.77 10.97
C LYS A 37 -2.74 5.88 9.47
N ASP A 38 -1.45 5.85 9.08
CA ASP A 38 -1.00 5.96 7.71
C ASP A 38 -1.26 4.65 6.94
N LYS A 39 -1.05 3.50 7.59
CA LYS A 39 -1.44 2.19 7.03
C LYS A 39 -2.94 2.10 6.73
N ARG A 40 -3.79 2.63 7.62
CA ARG A 40 -5.24 2.72 7.37
C ARG A 40 -5.56 3.67 6.22
N PHE A 41 -4.87 4.80 6.13
CA PHE A 41 -5.05 5.76 5.04
C PHE A 41 -4.69 5.13 3.69
N ALA A 42 -3.54 4.45 3.58
CA ALA A 42 -3.14 3.73 2.38
C ALA A 42 -4.17 2.66 1.95
N ARG A 43 -4.68 1.87 2.91
CA ARG A 43 -5.71 0.85 2.63
C ARG A 43 -7.02 1.45 2.10
N LYS A 44 -7.44 2.62 2.58
CA LYS A 44 -8.62 3.32 2.04
C LYS A 44 -8.44 3.73 0.58
N LEU A 45 -7.21 4.00 0.17
CA LEU A 45 -6.84 4.34 -1.21
C LEU A 45 -6.56 3.10 -2.08
N GLY A 46 -6.74 1.89 -1.54
CA GLY A 46 -6.47 0.65 -2.26
C GLY A 46 -4.98 0.34 -2.44
N ILE A 47 -4.10 0.98 -1.67
CA ILE A 47 -2.66 0.71 -1.71
C ILE A 47 -2.33 -0.43 -0.75
N GLU A 48 -1.70 -1.48 -1.29
CA GLU A 48 -1.17 -2.59 -0.51
C GLU A 48 0.13 -2.19 0.18
N ILE A 49 0.26 -2.51 1.47
CA ILE A 49 1.46 -2.17 2.25
C ILE A 49 2.13 -3.46 2.69
N PHE A 50 3.39 -3.63 2.30
CA PHE A 50 4.28 -4.66 2.82
C PHE A 50 5.18 -4.03 3.88
N SER A 51 5.13 -4.54 5.11
CA SER A 51 5.94 -4.01 6.20
C SER A 51 6.56 -5.09 7.06
N SER A 52 7.74 -4.82 7.61
CA SER A 52 8.49 -5.76 8.47
C SER A 52 7.69 -6.18 9.71
N GLU A 53 6.80 -5.33 10.21
CA GLU A 53 5.92 -5.65 11.34
C GLU A 53 4.77 -6.61 10.99
N GLU A 54 4.51 -6.87 9.71
CA GLU A 54 3.42 -7.74 9.30
C GLU A 54 3.93 -9.19 9.30
N LYS A 55 3.69 -9.92 10.40
CA LYS A 55 3.86 -11.38 10.39
C LYS A 55 3.05 -11.94 9.22
N PRO A 56 3.63 -12.83 8.40
CA PRO A 56 2.87 -13.46 7.32
C PRO A 56 1.62 -14.09 7.93
N LYS A 57 0.43 -13.75 7.41
CA LYS A 57 -0.80 -14.46 7.78
C LYS A 57 -0.56 -15.92 7.48
N GLY A 58 -0.41 -16.72 8.53
CA GLY A 58 -0.12 -18.14 8.41
C GLY A 58 -1.11 -18.77 7.44
N LYS A 59 -0.57 -19.40 6.39
CA LYS A 59 -1.28 -20.48 5.71
C LYS A 59 -1.71 -21.43 6.82
N GLY A 60 -3.02 -21.63 6.96
CA GLY A 60 -3.58 -22.55 7.95
C GLY A 60 -2.81 -23.87 7.87
N LYS A 61 -2.09 -24.19 8.94
CA LYS A 61 -1.45 -25.48 9.10
C LYS A 61 -2.62 -26.45 9.31
N LYS A 62 -3.12 -27.05 8.22
CA LYS A 62 -3.87 -28.31 8.32
C LYS A 62 -2.87 -29.34 8.82
N VAL A 63 -2.87 -29.54 10.14
CA VAL A 63 -2.51 -30.81 10.76
C VAL A 63 -3.78 -31.62 10.90
#